data_AF-Q253U8-F1
#
_entry.id   AF-Q253U8-F1
#
_cell.length_a   1.000
_cell.length_b   1.000
_cell.length_c   1.000
_cell.angle_alpha   90.00
_cell.angle_beta   90.00
_cell.angle_gamma   90.00
#
_symmetry.space_group_name_H-M   'P 1'
#
loop_
_entity.id
_entity.type
_entity.pdbx_description
1 polymer ?
#
loop_
_entity_poly.entity_id
_entity_poly.type
_entity_poly.pdbx_seq_one_letter_code
_entity_poly.pdbx_strand_id
1 'polypeptide(L)'
;MLKVFIYIPAHTHLDTNGTTSEQPKSTSLRVPQDVINPSTGTLYLMRILSSLPLIGLFMASYFLYQKHCVMKSQYAKLAYEPNSACSNTTCSRLAQSHLNSFILMSTLGGLGLLIPALAILFLVEQLLNCCCC
;
A
#
# COMPACT_ATOMS: atom_id res chain seq x y z
N MET A 1 -0.03 9.33 -11.99
CA MET A 1 0.84 9.02 -10.85
C MET A 1 2.15 9.77 -10.95
N LEU A 2 2.45 10.63 -9.97
CA LEU A 2 3.72 11.37 -9.96
C LEU A 2 4.84 10.45 -9.46
N LYS A 3 5.84 10.21 -10.31
CA LYS A 3 7.05 9.47 -9.92
C LYS A 3 8.13 10.50 -9.59
N VAL A 4 8.71 10.39 -8.41
CA VAL A 4 9.78 11.27 -7.95
C VAL A 4 11.11 10.53 -7.91
N PHE A 5 12.18 11.28 -8.16
CA PHE A 5 13.54 10.80 -7.93
C PHE A 5 13.94 11.16 -6.51
N ILE A 6 14.39 10.16 -5.77
CA ILE A 6 14.88 10.35 -4.39
C ILE A 6 16.28 9.77 -4.25
N TYR A 7 17.01 10.34 -3.30
CA TYR A 7 18.36 9.94 -2.92
C TYR A 7 18.38 9.68 -1.42
N ILE A 8 18.86 8.50 -1.04
CA ILE A 8 19.04 8.15 0.37
C ILE A 8 20.53 8.31 0.67
N PRO A 9 20.92 9.20 1.61
CA PRO A 9 22.32 9.32 2.01
C PRO A 9 22.77 8.05 2.76
N ALA A 10 24.08 7.91 2.99
CA ALA A 10 24.58 6.87 3.87
C ALA A 10 23.93 7.00 5.26
N HIS A 11 23.51 5.87 5.83
CA HIS A 11 22.75 5.84 7.08
C HIS A 11 22.92 4.48 7.75
N THR A 12 22.33 4.32 8.94
CA THR A 12 22.40 3.07 9.70
C THR A 12 21.04 2.39 9.76
N HIS A 13 21.03 1.07 9.59
CA HIS A 13 19.92 0.22 9.92
C HIS A 13 20.09 -0.32 11.33
N LEU A 14 18.98 -0.40 12.06
CA LEU A 14 18.87 -1.22 13.25
C LEU A 14 18.26 -2.56 12.83
N ASP A 15 19.02 -3.62 12.97
CA ASP A 15 18.56 -4.98 12.67
C ASP A 15 17.68 -5.51 13.82
N THR A 16 16.91 -6.57 13.58
CA THR A 16 16.01 -7.17 14.59
C THR A 16 16.76 -7.67 15.83
N ASN A 17 18.06 -7.95 15.68
CA ASN A 17 18.93 -8.40 16.76
C ASN A 17 19.52 -7.26 17.60
N GLY A 18 19.11 -6.01 17.34
CA GLY A 18 19.60 -4.81 18.03
C GLY A 18 20.98 -4.33 17.56
N THR A 19 21.57 -5.00 16.57
CA THR A 19 22.82 -4.60 15.94
C THR A 19 22.58 -3.49 14.92
N THR A 20 23.56 -2.59 14.79
CA THR A 20 23.54 -1.55 13.77
C THR A 20 24.40 -1.93 12.57
N SER A 21 23.89 -1.71 11.37
CA SER A 21 24.63 -1.89 10.12
C SER A 21 24.65 -0.59 9.35
N GLU A 22 25.83 -0.13 8.96
CA GLU A 22 25.97 0.98 8.03
C GLU A 22 25.52 0.56 6.63
N GLN A 23 24.78 1.44 5.98
CA GLN A 23 24.27 1.26 4.64
C GLN A 23 24.87 2.30 3.71
N PRO A 24 25.32 1.88 2.51
CA PRO A 24 25.89 2.80 1.55
C PRO A 24 24.82 3.78 1.05
N LYS A 25 25.29 4.90 0.50
CA LYS A 25 24.42 5.85 -0.20
C LYS A 25 23.67 5.16 -1.35
N SER A 26 22.39 5.46 -1.53
CA SER A 26 21.62 4.92 -2.64
C SER A 26 21.94 5.58 -3.98
N THR A 27 21.72 4.84 -5.05
CA THR A 27 21.54 5.40 -6.40
C THR A 27 20.19 6.15 -6.48
N SER A 28 19.96 6.92 -7.54
CA SER A 28 18.68 7.62 -7.74
C SER A 28 17.54 6.60 -7.88
N LEU A 29 16.59 6.61 -6.94
CA LEU A 29 15.44 5.73 -6.97
C LEU A 29 14.25 6.47 -7.56
N ARG A 30 13.53 5.82 -8.49
CA ARG A 30 12.31 6.37 -9.08
C ARG A 30 11.09 5.74 -8.45
N VAL A 31 10.47 6.43 -7.50
CA VAL A 31 9.40 5.86 -6.68
C VAL A 31 8.09 6.64 -6.78
N PRO A 32 6.94 5.98 -6.59
CA PRO A 32 5.64 6.65 -6.57
C PRO A 32 5.48 7.54 -5.33
N GLN A 33 5.33 8.85 -5.53
CA GLN A 33 5.26 9.83 -4.44
C GLN A 33 3.99 9.66 -3.61
N ASP A 34 2.88 9.40 -4.27
CA ASP A 34 1.55 9.25 -3.69
C ASP A 34 1.43 8.03 -2.76
N VAL A 35 2.33 7.06 -2.91
CA VAL A 35 2.38 5.87 -2.06
C VAL A 35 3.29 6.07 -0.85
N ILE A 36 4.43 6.76 -1.03
CA ILE A 36 5.47 6.91 -0.01
C ILE A 36 5.21 8.12 0.89
N ASN A 37 4.66 9.19 0.33
CA ASN A 37 4.36 10.42 1.04
C ASN A 37 3.01 10.99 0.57
N PRO A 38 1.89 10.29 0.82
CA PRO A 38 0.57 10.79 0.49
C PRO A 38 0.29 12.08 1.27
N SER A 39 -0.34 13.06 0.61
CA SER A 39 -0.94 14.18 1.33
C SER A 39 -2.06 13.69 2.24
N THR A 40 -2.41 14.44 3.29
CA THR A 40 -3.51 14.06 4.21
C THR A 40 -4.82 13.80 3.48
N GLY A 41 -5.14 14.60 2.46
CA GLY A 41 -6.33 14.41 1.63
C GLY A 41 -6.26 13.12 0.80
N THR A 42 -5.10 12.85 0.19
CA THR A 42 -4.87 11.60 -0.56
C THR A 42 -4.99 10.38 0.34
N LEU A 43 -4.45 10.44 1.55
CA LEU A 43 -4.54 9.37 2.54
C LEU A 43 -6.00 9.05 2.90
N TYR A 44 -6.80 10.08 3.16
CA TYR A 44 -8.22 9.93 3.49
C TYR A 44 -9.01 9.33 2.33
N LEU A 45 -8.75 9.81 1.11
CA LEU A 45 -9.42 9.34 -0.10
C LEU A 45 -9.05 7.89 -0.41
N MET A 46 -7.76 7.52 -0.28
CA MET A 46 -7.32 6.12 -0.39
C MET A 46 -8.01 5.23 0.63
N ARG A 47 -8.21 5.70 1.87
CA ARG A 47 -8.91 4.94 2.90
C ARG A 47 -10.38 4.67 2.53
N ILE A 48 -11.10 5.69 2.08
CA ILE A 48 -12.50 5.54 1.64
C ILE A 48 -12.58 4.57 0.46
N LEU A 49 -11.75 4.74 -0.57
CA LEU A 49 -11.74 3.86 -1.74
C LEU A 49 -11.40 2.42 -1.37
N SER A 50 -10.47 2.22 -0.43
CA SER A 50 -10.10 0.90 0.08
C SER A 50 -11.25 0.19 0.81
N SER A 51 -12.18 0.96 1.41
CA SER A 51 -13.37 0.44 2.08
C SER A 51 -14.55 0.16 1.14
N LEU A 52 -14.55 0.61 -0.11
CA LEU A 52 -15.66 0.36 -1.02
C LEU A 52 -15.61 -1.09 -1.56
N PRO A 53 -16.74 -1.80 -1.66
CA PRO A 53 -16.75 -3.11 -2.31
C PRO A 53 -16.33 -2.98 -3.77
N LEU A 54 -15.67 -4.01 -4.32
CA LEU A 54 -15.01 -4.03 -5.64
C LEU A 54 -13.86 -3.03 -5.80
N ILE A 55 -14.06 -1.74 -5.50
CA ILE A 55 -13.04 -0.69 -5.55
C ILE A 55 -11.89 -1.03 -4.58
N GLY A 56 -12.19 -1.51 -3.38
CA GLY A 56 -11.20 -1.98 -2.42
C GLY A 56 -10.34 -3.13 -2.96
N LEU A 57 -10.92 -4.05 -3.73
CA LEU A 57 -10.16 -5.12 -4.38
C LEU A 57 -9.24 -4.58 -5.49
N PHE A 58 -9.68 -3.60 -6.26
CA PHE A 58 -8.83 -2.88 -7.21
C PHE A 58 -7.68 -2.15 -6.50
N MET A 59 -7.97 -1.46 -5.39
CA MET A 59 -6.96 -0.78 -4.58
C MET A 59 -5.95 -1.77 -3.98
N ALA A 60 -6.40 -2.92 -3.49
CA ALA A 60 -5.52 -3.99 -2.99
C ALA A 60 -4.58 -4.48 -4.10
N SER A 61 -5.11 -4.75 -5.30
CA SER A 61 -4.33 -5.16 -6.46
C SER A 61 -3.31 -4.10 -6.87
N TYR A 62 -3.71 -2.83 -6.83
CA TYR A 62 -2.83 -1.69 -7.08
C TYR A 62 -1.68 -1.60 -6.07
N PHE A 63 -1.96 -1.69 -4.77
CA PHE A 63 -0.92 -1.65 -3.73
C PHE A 63 0.02 -2.87 -3.81
N LEU A 64 -0.52 -4.06 -4.14
CA LEU A 64 0.29 -5.25 -4.39
C LEU A 64 1.22 -5.06 -5.59
N TYR A 65 0.71 -4.51 -6.69
CA TYR A 65 1.52 -4.20 -7.87
C TYR A 65 2.64 -3.18 -7.55
N GLN A 66 2.33 -2.13 -6.79
CA GLN A 66 3.34 -1.17 -6.36
C GLN A 66 4.42 -1.82 -5.51
N LYS A 67 4.03 -2.65 -4.54
CA LYS A 67 4.97 -3.35 -3.66
C LYS A 67 5.86 -4.34 -4.43
N HIS A 68 5.26 -5.24 -5.20
CA HIS A 68 5.96 -6.39 -5.78
C HIS A 68 6.62 -6.11 -7.14
N CYS A 69 6.12 -5.16 -7.93
CA CYS A 69 6.70 -4.84 -9.24
C CYS A 69 7.50 -3.54 -9.19
N VAL A 70 6.88 -2.43 -8.77
CA VAL A 70 7.50 -1.11 -8.87
C VAL A 70 8.59 -0.91 -7.82
N MET A 71 8.26 -1.09 -6.55
CA MET A 71 9.23 -0.92 -5.46
C MET A 71 10.31 -1.98 -5.52
N LYS A 72 9.95 -3.27 -5.66
CA LYS A 72 10.94 -4.36 -5.77
C LYS A 72 11.94 -4.16 -6.92
N SER A 73 11.50 -3.69 -8.09
CA SER A 73 12.41 -3.43 -9.22
C SER A 73 13.36 -2.26 -8.98
N GLN A 74 12.94 -1.23 -8.24
CA GLN A 74 13.84 -0.16 -7.84
C GLN A 74 14.76 -0.61 -6.70
N TYR A 75 14.29 -1.45 -5.79
CA TYR A 75 15.07 -1.94 -4.65
C TYR A 75 16.13 -2.94 -5.05
N ALA A 76 15.97 -3.64 -6.18
CA ALA A 76 17.04 -4.42 -6.78
C ALA A 76 18.29 -3.59 -7.15
N LYS A 77 18.19 -2.25 -7.22
CA LYS A 77 19.32 -1.34 -7.47
C LYS A 77 20.03 -0.91 -6.18
N LEU A 78 19.47 -1.24 -5.02
CA LEU A 78 20.04 -0.99 -3.71
C LEU A 78 20.79 -2.24 -3.25
N ALA A 79 21.87 -2.05 -2.48
CA ALA A 79 22.56 -3.14 -1.79
C ALA A 79 21.84 -3.60 -0.51
N TYR A 80 20.71 -2.97 -0.18
CA TYR A 80 19.96 -3.17 1.07
C TYR A 80 18.46 -2.96 0.84
N GLU A 81 17.65 -3.50 1.75
CA GLU A 81 16.21 -3.29 1.75
C GLU A 81 15.79 -2.18 2.73
N PRO A 82 14.99 -1.19 2.31
CA PRO A 82 14.54 -0.12 3.19
C PRO A 82 13.77 -0.64 4.42
N ASN A 83 14.15 -0.19 5.61
CA ASN A 83 13.61 -0.64 6.89
C ASN A 83 12.81 0.47 7.58
N SER A 84 11.59 0.16 8.04
CA SER A 84 10.71 1.11 8.75
C SER A 84 11.29 1.57 10.10
N ALA A 85 12.17 0.78 10.71
CA ALA A 85 12.87 1.12 11.96
C ALA A 85 14.14 1.96 11.74
N CYS A 86 14.47 2.32 10.49
CA CYS A 86 15.62 3.16 10.21
C CYS A 86 15.44 4.59 10.76
N SER A 87 16.49 5.15 11.35
CA SER A 87 16.53 6.54 11.82
C SER A 87 16.42 7.56 10.69
N ASN A 88 16.83 7.19 9.47
CA ASN A 88 16.67 8.01 8.29
C ASN A 88 15.22 7.96 7.79
N THR A 89 14.53 9.10 7.89
CA THR A 89 13.12 9.25 7.50
C THR A 89 12.83 8.94 6.04
N THR A 90 13.81 9.11 5.16
CA THR A 90 13.66 8.79 3.74
C THR A 90 13.69 7.27 3.54
N CYS A 91 14.62 6.58 4.20
CA CYS A 91 14.70 5.12 4.15
C CYS A 91 13.48 4.46 4.81
N SER A 92 13.07 4.94 5.98
CA SER A 92 11.93 4.36 6.70
C SER A 92 10.61 4.49 5.94
N ARG A 93 10.33 5.64 5.33
CA ARG A 93 9.12 5.82 4.49
C ARG A 93 9.09 4.93 3.26
N LEU A 94 10.25 4.48 2.80
CA LEU A 94 10.35 3.54 1.67
C LEU A 94 10.10 2.09 2.08
N ALA A 95 10.01 1.79 3.38
CA ALA A 95 9.78 0.43 3.83
C ALA A 95 8.48 -0.12 3.26
N GLN A 96 8.57 -1.31 2.65
CA GLN A 96 7.42 -1.97 2.05
C GLN A 96 6.33 -2.32 3.09
N SER A 97 6.69 -2.37 4.37
CA SER A 97 5.79 -2.61 5.49
C SER A 97 4.66 -1.57 5.57
N HIS A 98 4.88 -0.32 5.16
CA HIS A 98 3.86 0.73 5.15
C HIS A 98 2.67 0.40 4.25
N LEU A 99 2.90 -0.34 3.15
CA LEU A 99 1.84 -0.77 2.24
C LEU A 99 1.01 -1.93 2.79
N ASN A 100 1.54 -2.72 3.73
CA ASN A 100 0.84 -3.90 4.24
C ASN A 100 -0.50 -3.53 4.90
N SER A 101 -0.53 -2.44 5.67
CA SER A 101 -1.76 -1.98 6.31
C SER A 101 -2.81 -1.54 5.29
N PHE A 102 -2.40 -0.86 4.20
CA PHE A 102 -3.31 -0.48 3.13
C PHE A 102 -3.82 -1.68 2.34
N ILE A 103 -2.95 -2.66 2.04
CA ILE A 103 -3.32 -3.91 1.38
C ILE A 103 -4.36 -4.64 2.24
N LEU A 104 -4.08 -4.82 3.54
CA LEU A 104 -4.98 -5.50 4.47
C LEU A 104 -6.33 -4.78 4.58
N MET A 105 -6.32 -3.46 4.71
CA MET A 105 -7.56 -2.69 4.80
C MET A 105 -8.38 -2.76 3.50
N SER A 106 -7.70 -2.74 2.36
CA SER A 106 -8.31 -2.83 1.03
C SER A 106 -8.91 -4.21 0.75
N THR A 107 -8.23 -5.28 1.17
CA THR A 107 -8.75 -6.65 1.02
C THR A 107 -9.92 -6.89 1.96
N LEU A 108 -9.82 -6.47 3.23
CA LEU A 108 -10.91 -6.60 4.20
C LEU A 108 -12.12 -5.74 3.84
N GLY A 109 -11.92 -4.48 3.41
CA GLY A 109 -13.01 -3.62 2.95
C GLY A 109 -13.64 -4.16 1.67
N GLY A 110 -12.80 -4.50 0.69
CA GLY A 110 -13.24 -5.01 -0.61
C GLY A 110 -14.01 -6.33 -0.53
N LEU A 111 -13.57 -7.30 0.29
CA LEU A 111 -14.23 -8.59 0.48
C LEU A 111 -15.33 -8.54 1.54
N GLY A 112 -15.08 -7.86 2.67
CA GLY A 112 -15.95 -7.83 3.83
C GLY A 112 -17.26 -7.08 3.59
N LEU A 113 -17.28 -6.08 2.70
CA LEU A 113 -18.52 -5.41 2.26
C LEU A 113 -19.16 -6.07 1.04
N LEU A 114 -18.41 -6.86 0.26
CA LEU A 114 -18.97 -7.59 -0.88
C LEU A 114 -20.03 -8.61 -0.43
N ILE A 115 -19.75 -9.34 0.66
CA ILE A 115 -20.64 -10.37 1.20
C ILE A 115 -22.01 -9.79 1.61
N PRO A 116 -22.11 -8.77 2.48
CA PRO A 116 -23.39 -8.17 2.82
C PRO A 116 -24.05 -7.46 1.63
N ALA A 117 -23.28 -6.86 0.72
CA ALA A 117 -23.85 -6.23 -0.49
C ALA A 117 -24.54 -7.26 -1.40
N LEU A 118 -23.90 -8.41 -1.64
CA LEU A 118 -24.49 -9.50 -2.43
C LEU A 118 -25.74 -10.09 -1.75
N ALA A 119 -25.73 -10.22 -0.43
CA ALA A 119 -26.89 -10.68 0.33
C ALA A 119 -28.09 -9.71 0.21
N ILE A 120 -27.84 -8.39 0.30
CA ILE A 120 -28.90 -7.37 0.12
C ILE A 120 -29.43 -7.42 -1.32
N LEU A 121 -28.55 -7.49 -2.33
CA LEU A 121 -28.97 -7.58 -3.74
C LEU A 121 -29.84 -8.82 -4.00
N PHE A 122 -29.44 -9.97 -3.47
CA PHE A 122 -30.22 -11.21 -3.57
C PHE A 122 -31.61 -11.07 -2.91
N LEU A 123 -31.68 -10.47 -1.71
CA LEU A 123 -32.95 -10.22 -1.04
C LEU A 123 -33.85 -9.26 -1.83
N VAL A 124 -33.28 -8.22 -2.43
CA VAL A 124 -33.99 -7.27 -3.28
C VAL A 124 -34.55 -7.95 -4.52
N GLU A 125 -33.77 -8.79 -5.21
CA GLU A 125 -34.28 -9.58 -6.34
C GLU A 125 -35.44 -10.49 -5.96
N GLN A 126 -35.35 -11.18 -4.81
CA GLN A 126 -36.43 -12.03 -4.32
C GLN A 126 -37.69 -11.23 -3.98
N LEU A 127 -37.54 -10.04 -3.38
CA LEU A 127 -38.67 -9.16 -3.09
C LEU A 127 -39.33 -8.61 -4.37
N LEU A 128 -38.53 -8.20 -5.36
CA LEU A 128 -39.04 -7.76 -6.67
C LEU A 128 -39.80 -8.87 -7.40
N ASN A 129 -39.26 -10.10 -7.40
CA ASN A 129 -39.93 -11.25 -7.98
C ASN A 129 -41.24 -11.62 -7.25
N CYS A 130 -41.33 -11.37 -5.95
CA CYS A 130 -42.57 -11.58 -5.18
C CYS A 130 -43.60 -10.45 -5.36
N CYS A 131 -43.17 -9.20 -5.54
CA CYS A 131 -44.07 -8.04 -5.65
C CYS A 131 -44.58 -7.77 -7.07
N CYS A 132 -44.01 -8.39 -8.10
CA CYS A 132 -44.49 -8.31 -9.48
C CYS A 132 -45.49 -9.42 -9.88
N CYS A 133 -46.07 -10.12 -8.90
CA CYS A 133 -47.21 -11.04 -9.07
C CYS A 133 -48.54 -10.36 -8.78
#